data_AF-A0AA45AMP2-F1
#
_entry.id   AF-A0AA45AMP2-F1
#
_cell.length_a   1.000
_cell.length_b   1.000
_cell.length_c   1.000
_cell.angle_alpha   90.00
_cell.angle_beta   90.00
_cell.angle_gamma   90.00
#
_symmetry.space_group_name_H-M   'P 1'
#
loop_
_entity.id
_entity.type
_entity.pdbx_description
1 polymer ?
#
loop_
_entity_poly.entity_id
_entity_poly.type
_entity_poly.pdbx_seq_one_letter_code
_entity_poly.pdbx_strand_id
1 'polypeptide(L)'
;MCLSSPENGMRGLALAALLSYDIQQLVRMQHERWIREQHGAFSFGDLDMSPEECIPLAVGDCGGQGPYGYQNSEQYRLGKPSMFISMIVANSHDVLYDICSQNRVSNILYAEVKGGSLENWHTVLAHSGMDSIAERINLLKEGEVPLYGDTAALGTGCWAPFNGRYRSLERYIKYSKLLKRSQHPDAGKIMALSRQQWVYQDYNITHSDLVAYWKLSIDSDGIRQTKPRTRHTYKVVMDERLLSGDSILKGLDICGDCHGLLADKISNAQYSVTSAIELSPSVANASSVQWASLLVQVANWCSELQVCSTCAALIGNRLDEMAYRVLVELMKNEPKTSAKDFLAEQYAVWCSTTAPISIASILSGFDLRAQIVMDQGAMGERDTVDC
;
A
#
# COMPACT_ATOMS: atom_id res chain seq x y z
N MET A 1 -14.96 19.93 12.86
CA MET A 1 -16.35 20.21 12.39
C MET A 1 -16.55 19.54 11.02
N CYS A 2 -16.31 18.21 10.93
CA CYS A 2 -16.19 17.47 9.66
C CYS A 2 -17.33 16.46 9.40
N LEU A 3 -18.40 16.47 10.19
CA LEU A 3 -19.46 15.44 10.15
C LEU A 3 -20.81 15.96 9.60
N SER A 4 -20.85 17.18 9.08
CA SER A 4 -22.10 17.88 8.76
C SER A 4 -22.73 17.49 7.42
N SER A 5 -22.04 16.75 6.54
CA SER A 5 -22.64 16.12 5.36
C SER A 5 -22.41 14.61 5.36
N PRO A 6 -23.41 13.78 5.00
CA PRO A 6 -23.26 12.33 4.91
C PRO A 6 -22.11 11.89 4.01
N GLU A 7 -21.85 12.63 2.92
CA GLU A 7 -20.76 12.38 1.97
C GLU A 7 -19.36 12.55 2.57
N ASN A 8 -19.15 13.61 3.36
CA ASN A 8 -17.85 13.87 4.01
C ASN A 8 -17.69 13.05 5.29
N GLY A 9 -18.80 12.74 5.98
CA GLY A 9 -18.79 11.89 7.16
C GLY A 9 -18.19 10.50 6.91
N MET A 10 -18.51 9.86 5.77
CA MET A 10 -17.99 8.53 5.46
C MET A 10 -16.50 8.51 5.11
N ARG A 11 -15.99 9.55 4.45
CA ARG A 11 -14.57 9.67 4.04
C ARG A 11 -13.68 9.93 5.24
N GLY A 12 -13.99 10.96 6.00
CA GLY A 12 -13.30 11.28 7.25
C GLY A 12 -13.38 10.13 8.25
N LEU A 13 -14.51 9.42 8.33
CA LEU A 13 -14.63 8.23 9.18
C LEU A 13 -13.80 7.06 8.67
N ALA A 14 -13.75 6.77 7.36
CA ALA A 14 -12.91 5.70 6.84
C ALA A 14 -11.43 5.97 7.11
N LEU A 15 -10.97 7.20 6.85
CA LEU A 15 -9.59 7.59 7.10
C LEU A 15 -9.29 7.61 8.61
N ALA A 16 -10.17 8.18 9.43
CA ALA A 16 -10.03 8.17 10.89
C ALA A 16 -10.09 6.75 11.46
N ALA A 17 -10.92 5.86 10.90
CA ALA A 17 -10.99 4.46 11.29
C ALA A 17 -9.73 3.70 10.90
N LEU A 18 -9.12 3.97 9.74
CA LEU A 18 -7.82 3.39 9.35
C LEU A 18 -6.67 3.92 10.22
N LEU A 19 -6.69 5.21 10.55
CA LEU A 19 -5.74 5.81 11.50
C LEU A 19 -5.96 5.29 12.93
N SER A 20 -7.21 5.06 13.33
CA SER A 20 -7.61 4.50 14.62
C SER A 20 -7.58 2.97 14.64
N TYR A 21 -7.37 2.30 13.49
CA TYR A 21 -7.14 0.86 13.38
C TYR A 21 -5.84 0.47 14.10
N ASP A 22 -5.04 1.45 14.49
CA ASP A 22 -4.01 1.33 15.51
C ASP A 22 -4.57 1.04 16.92
N ILE A 23 -5.89 0.90 17.11
CA ILE A 23 -6.53 0.15 18.21
C ILE A 23 -6.00 -1.28 18.28
N GLN A 24 -5.45 -1.82 17.19
CA GLN A 24 -4.69 -3.06 17.25
C GLN A 24 -3.50 -3.01 18.19
N GLN A 25 -2.95 -1.83 18.54
CA GLN A 25 -1.98 -1.69 19.63
C GLN A 25 -2.58 -2.10 20.99
N LEU A 26 -3.86 -1.78 21.22
CA LEU A 26 -4.60 -2.22 22.40
C LEU A 26 -4.93 -3.72 22.35
N VAL A 27 -5.30 -4.24 21.17
CA VAL A 27 -5.53 -5.68 20.97
C VAL A 27 -4.22 -6.48 20.96
N ARG A 28 -3.07 -5.85 20.66
CA ARG A 28 -1.73 -6.49 20.69
C ARG A 28 -1.39 -7.02 22.07
N MET A 29 -1.80 -6.34 23.15
CA MET A 29 -1.66 -6.88 24.50
C MET A 29 -2.51 -8.13 24.75
N GLN A 30 -3.72 -8.20 24.18
CA GLN A 30 -4.57 -9.40 24.24
C GLN A 30 -4.02 -10.52 23.36
N HIS A 31 -3.48 -10.20 22.18
CA HIS A 31 -2.88 -11.17 21.27
C HIS A 31 -1.54 -11.71 21.80
N GLU A 32 -0.67 -10.86 22.34
CA GLU A 32 0.55 -11.28 23.04
C GLU A 32 0.22 -12.17 24.24
N ARG A 33 -0.87 -11.87 24.95
CA ARG A 33 -1.40 -12.74 26.00
C ARG A 33 -1.86 -14.08 25.43
N TRP A 34 -2.60 -14.13 24.33
CA TRP A 34 -3.04 -15.38 23.69
C TRP A 34 -1.87 -16.22 23.17
N ILE A 35 -0.84 -15.60 22.58
CA ILE A 35 0.41 -16.24 22.17
C ILE A 35 1.12 -16.85 23.39
N ARG A 36 1.25 -16.09 24.48
CA ARG A 36 1.83 -16.58 25.75
C ARG A 36 1.01 -17.72 26.38
N GLU A 37 -0.31 -17.68 26.20
CA GLU A 37 -1.26 -18.70 26.66
C GLU A 37 -1.38 -19.90 25.70
N GLN A 38 -0.59 -19.95 24.62
CA GLN A 38 -0.62 -21.01 23.58
C GLN A 38 -2.00 -21.24 22.96
N HIS A 39 -2.85 -20.22 22.94
CA HIS A 39 -4.01 -20.21 22.07
C HIS A 39 -3.48 -20.03 20.64
N GLY A 40 -3.45 -21.12 19.86
CA GLY A 40 -2.73 -21.25 18.60
C GLY A 40 -2.90 -20.05 17.66
N ALA A 41 -1.78 -19.44 17.28
CA ALA A 41 -1.71 -18.26 16.43
C ALA A 41 -1.35 -18.66 14.99
N PHE A 42 -2.21 -19.43 14.35
CA PHE A 42 -2.20 -19.64 12.90
C PHE A 42 -3.63 -19.92 12.48
N SER A 43 -4.44 -18.89 12.26
CA SER A 43 -5.65 -19.05 11.45
C SER A 43 -5.22 -18.94 9.99
N PHE A 44 -4.51 -19.95 9.50
CA PHE A 44 -4.71 -20.27 8.09
C PHE A 44 -6.21 -20.51 8.00
N GLY A 45 -6.94 -19.65 7.28
CA GLY A 45 -8.25 -20.06 6.80
C GLY A 45 -8.07 -21.47 6.24
N ASP A 46 -8.98 -22.37 6.61
CA ASP A 46 -8.93 -23.79 6.28
C ASP A 46 -8.25 -24.03 4.92
N LEU A 47 -7.24 -24.91 4.87
CA LEU A 47 -6.55 -25.21 3.61
C LEU A 47 -7.50 -25.76 2.55
N ASP A 48 -8.70 -26.18 2.93
CA ASP A 48 -9.77 -26.60 2.02
C ASP A 48 -10.71 -25.45 1.60
N MET A 49 -10.58 -24.26 2.20
CA MET A 49 -11.35 -23.07 1.88
C MET A 49 -11.15 -22.68 0.41
N SER A 50 -12.26 -22.47 -0.30
CA SER A 50 -12.26 -22.00 -1.67
C SER A 50 -11.96 -20.50 -1.76
N PRO A 51 -11.47 -20.00 -2.90
CA PRO A 51 -11.30 -18.57 -3.13
C PRO A 51 -12.59 -17.75 -2.93
N GLU A 52 -13.75 -18.35 -3.17
CA GLU A 52 -15.06 -17.71 -2.98
C GLU A 52 -15.42 -17.56 -1.50
N GLU A 53 -15.04 -18.52 -0.64
CA GLU A 53 -15.21 -18.47 0.82
C GLU A 53 -14.16 -17.58 1.50
N CYS A 54 -12.96 -17.49 0.93
CA CYS A 54 -11.87 -16.63 1.40
C CYS A 54 -12.26 -15.14 1.37
N ILE A 55 -12.90 -14.69 0.28
CA ILE A 55 -13.30 -13.28 0.11
C ILE A 55 -14.20 -12.75 1.24
N PRO A 56 -15.36 -13.36 1.59
CA PRO A 56 -16.17 -12.94 2.73
C PRO A 56 -15.42 -12.98 4.06
N LEU A 57 -14.59 -14.00 4.28
CA LEU A 57 -13.84 -14.13 5.52
C LEU A 57 -12.82 -13.00 5.69
N ALA A 58 -12.04 -12.72 4.65
CA ALA A 58 -11.04 -11.65 4.65
C ALA A 58 -11.67 -10.27 4.86
N VAL A 59 -12.83 -10.03 4.25
CA VAL A 59 -13.61 -8.79 4.47
C VAL A 59 -14.12 -8.72 5.92
N GLY A 60 -14.53 -9.85 6.52
CA GLY A 60 -14.99 -9.90 7.90
C GLY A 60 -13.87 -9.72 8.94
N ASP A 61 -12.72 -10.35 8.73
CA ASP A 61 -11.60 -10.43 9.67
C ASP A 61 -10.82 -9.11 9.77
N CYS A 62 -10.43 -8.55 8.62
CA CYS A 62 -9.59 -7.35 8.55
C CYS A 62 -10.38 -6.07 8.21
N GLY A 63 -11.69 -6.17 7.94
CA GLY A 63 -12.58 -5.04 7.60
C GLY A 63 -13.64 -4.72 8.66
N GLY A 64 -13.72 -5.45 9.77
CA GLY A 64 -14.90 -5.44 10.66
C GLY A 64 -14.97 -4.38 11.79
N GLN A 65 -14.03 -3.44 11.92
CA GLN A 65 -13.94 -2.58 13.12
C GLN A 65 -14.33 -1.09 12.94
N GLY A 66 -15.05 -0.74 11.86
CA GLY A 66 -15.77 0.54 11.65
C GLY A 66 -17.10 0.32 10.90
N PRO A 67 -18.13 1.19 10.99
CA PRO A 67 -19.51 0.72 11.02
C PRO A 67 -20.09 0.39 9.64
N TYR A 68 -20.43 -0.89 9.44
CA TYR A 68 -21.35 -1.35 8.39
C TYR A 68 -22.73 -0.65 8.40
N GLY A 69 -23.03 0.13 9.46
CA GLY A 69 -24.29 0.87 9.62
C GLY A 69 -24.50 2.04 8.66
N TYR A 70 -23.50 2.42 7.85
CA TYR A 70 -23.63 3.49 6.85
C TYR A 70 -24.01 3.01 5.44
N GLN A 71 -24.10 1.69 5.21
CA GLN A 71 -24.53 1.12 3.93
C GLN A 71 -25.73 0.20 4.10
N ASN A 72 -26.65 0.22 3.13
CA ASN A 72 -27.69 -0.81 3.04
C ASN A 72 -27.13 -2.12 2.45
N SER A 73 -27.93 -3.19 2.45
CA SER A 73 -27.51 -4.52 1.98
C SER A 73 -27.08 -4.57 0.50
N GLU A 74 -27.70 -3.75 -0.35
CA GLU A 74 -27.36 -3.66 -1.77
C GLU A 74 -26.00 -2.96 -1.96
N GLN A 75 -25.81 -1.81 -1.31
CA GLN A 75 -24.55 -1.07 -1.32
C GLN A 75 -23.41 -1.88 -0.68
N TYR A 76 -23.71 -2.67 0.34
CA TYR A 76 -22.77 -3.60 0.95
C TYR A 76 -22.28 -4.65 -0.05
N ARG A 77 -23.21 -5.29 -0.79
CA ARG A 77 -22.87 -6.27 -1.81
C ARG A 77 -21.96 -5.68 -2.90
N LEU A 78 -22.23 -4.45 -3.30
CA LEU A 78 -21.44 -3.73 -4.32
C LEU A 78 -20.07 -3.25 -3.80
N GLY A 79 -19.96 -2.92 -2.51
CA GLY A 79 -18.71 -2.46 -1.89
C GLY A 79 -17.76 -3.58 -1.45
N LYS A 80 -18.27 -4.80 -1.26
CA LYS A 80 -17.48 -5.95 -0.80
C LYS A 80 -16.25 -6.27 -1.66
N PRO A 81 -16.33 -6.24 -3.01
CA PRO A 81 -15.15 -6.47 -3.84
C PRO A 81 -14.02 -5.47 -3.57
N SER A 82 -14.35 -4.19 -3.42
CA SER A 82 -13.38 -3.13 -3.11
C SER A 82 -12.75 -3.31 -1.74
N MET A 83 -13.54 -3.70 -0.74
CA MET A 83 -13.00 -4.03 0.58
C MET A 83 -12.00 -5.19 0.51
N PHE A 84 -12.24 -6.20 -0.31
CA PHE A 84 -11.29 -7.29 -0.49
C PHE A 84 -9.98 -6.82 -1.19
N ILE A 85 -10.08 -5.98 -2.22
CA ILE A 85 -8.89 -5.35 -2.84
C ILE A 85 -8.10 -4.53 -1.81
N SER A 86 -8.79 -3.80 -0.94
CA SER A 86 -8.20 -3.09 0.19
C SER A 86 -7.32 -4.01 1.04
N MET A 87 -7.78 -5.23 1.32
CA MET A 87 -7.04 -6.21 2.12
C MET A 87 -5.80 -6.72 1.42
N ILE A 88 -5.89 -7.00 0.11
CA ILE A 88 -4.71 -7.36 -0.68
C ILE A 88 -3.68 -6.23 -0.65
N VAL A 89 -4.10 -4.98 -0.83
CA VAL A 89 -3.21 -3.80 -0.75
C VAL A 89 -2.54 -3.70 0.62
N ALA A 90 -3.30 -3.82 1.71
CA ALA A 90 -2.77 -3.76 3.07
C ALA A 90 -1.77 -4.89 3.34
N ASN A 91 -2.18 -6.15 3.10
CA ASN A 91 -1.31 -7.31 3.33
C ASN A 91 -0.04 -7.23 2.47
N SER A 92 -0.09 -6.66 1.25
CA SER A 92 1.10 -6.53 0.40
C SER A 92 2.20 -5.61 0.97
N HIS A 93 1.87 -4.76 1.94
CA HIS A 93 2.85 -3.94 2.67
C HIS A 93 3.22 -4.53 4.04
N ASP A 94 2.42 -5.47 4.55
CA ASP A 94 2.47 -6.01 5.91
C ASP A 94 2.84 -7.51 5.99
N VAL A 95 3.17 -8.17 4.86
CA VAL A 95 3.37 -9.64 4.81
C VAL A 95 4.33 -10.14 5.90
N LEU A 96 5.47 -9.46 6.10
CA LEU A 96 6.42 -9.81 7.17
C LEU A 96 5.77 -9.85 8.57
N TYR A 97 4.96 -8.86 8.93
CA TYR A 97 4.33 -8.87 10.25
C TYR A 97 3.16 -9.85 10.32
N ASP A 98 2.48 -10.10 9.19
CA ASP A 98 1.49 -11.17 9.07
C ASP A 98 2.13 -12.55 9.34
N ILE A 99 3.33 -12.81 8.80
CA ILE A 99 4.10 -14.04 9.03
C ILE A 99 4.56 -14.15 10.49
N CYS A 100 5.04 -13.04 11.07
CA CYS A 100 5.75 -13.08 12.34
C CYS A 100 4.87 -12.92 13.59
N SER A 101 3.64 -12.39 13.49
CA SER A 101 2.94 -11.93 14.70
C SER A 101 1.40 -11.80 14.64
N GLN A 102 0.66 -12.38 13.68
CA GLN A 102 -0.79 -12.15 13.58
C GLN A 102 -1.71 -13.38 13.67
N ASN A 103 -2.86 -13.18 14.33
CA ASN A 103 -4.05 -14.05 14.35
C ASN A 103 -5.03 -13.75 13.21
N ARG A 104 -4.56 -13.18 12.08
CA ARG A 104 -5.40 -12.69 10.98
C ARG A 104 -5.30 -13.55 9.74
N VAL A 105 -6.35 -13.48 8.92
CA VAL A 105 -6.38 -14.03 7.57
C VAL A 105 -5.53 -13.15 6.67
N SER A 106 -4.32 -13.60 6.35
CA SER A 106 -3.49 -12.97 5.32
C SER A 106 -3.81 -13.58 3.95
N ASN A 107 -4.40 -12.76 3.08
CA ASN A 107 -4.78 -13.20 1.73
C ASN A 107 -3.55 -13.56 0.90
N ILE A 108 -2.43 -12.89 1.14
CA ILE A 108 -1.18 -13.12 0.42
C ILE A 108 -0.57 -14.47 0.83
N LEU A 109 -0.59 -14.80 2.12
CA LEU A 109 -0.16 -16.12 2.61
C LEU A 109 -1.10 -17.23 2.14
N TYR A 110 -2.43 -16.98 2.13
CA TYR A 110 -3.38 -17.92 1.54
C TYR A 110 -3.05 -18.23 0.07
N ALA A 111 -2.77 -17.20 -0.73
CA ALA A 111 -2.41 -17.36 -2.13
C ALA A 111 -1.08 -18.09 -2.32
N GLU A 112 -0.08 -17.85 -1.46
CA GLU A 112 1.18 -18.58 -1.48
C GLU A 112 1.00 -20.07 -1.16
N VAL A 113 0.27 -20.40 -0.09
CA VAL A 113 0.07 -21.79 0.34
C VAL A 113 -0.73 -22.59 -0.69
N LYS A 114 -1.68 -21.95 -1.39
CA LYS A 114 -2.46 -22.58 -2.46
C LYS A 114 -1.69 -22.73 -3.79
N GLY A 115 -0.45 -22.26 -3.86
CA GLY A 115 0.46 -22.47 -5.00
C GLY A 115 0.62 -21.29 -5.96
N GLY A 116 0.06 -20.12 -5.67
CA GLY A 116 -0.10 -19.05 -6.66
C GLY A 116 0.76 -17.81 -6.53
N SER A 117 1.44 -17.59 -5.40
CA SER A 117 2.23 -16.36 -5.24
C SER A 117 3.58 -16.40 -5.98
N LEU A 118 3.82 -17.41 -6.84
CA LEU A 118 5.09 -17.64 -7.53
C LEU A 118 5.60 -16.42 -8.32
N GLU A 119 4.73 -15.47 -8.71
CA GLU A 119 5.10 -14.26 -9.45
C GLU A 119 4.37 -12.98 -8.98
N ASN A 120 4.02 -12.85 -7.69
CA ASN A 120 3.35 -11.65 -7.14
C ASN A 120 2.01 -11.27 -7.81
N TRP A 121 1.24 -12.23 -8.33
CA TRP A 121 -0.03 -11.95 -9.04
C TRP A 121 -1.08 -11.23 -8.19
N HIS A 122 -0.96 -11.31 -6.86
CA HIS A 122 -1.80 -10.53 -5.95
C HIS A 122 -1.62 -9.02 -6.14
N THR A 123 -0.42 -8.51 -6.48
CA THR A 123 -0.23 -7.08 -6.74
C THR A 123 -0.82 -6.67 -8.08
N VAL A 124 -0.87 -7.57 -9.05
CA VAL A 124 -1.58 -7.34 -10.33
C VAL A 124 -3.08 -7.24 -10.10
N LEU A 125 -3.66 -8.11 -9.25
CA LEU A 125 -5.06 -7.99 -8.84
C LEU A 125 -5.31 -6.68 -8.08
N ALA A 126 -4.42 -6.31 -7.15
CA ALA A 126 -4.52 -5.06 -6.43
C ALA A 126 -4.49 -3.85 -7.37
N HIS A 127 -3.57 -3.81 -8.34
CA HIS A 127 -3.51 -2.72 -9.31
C HIS A 127 -4.79 -2.65 -10.15
N SER A 128 -5.26 -3.80 -10.66
CA SER A 128 -6.49 -3.90 -11.48
C SER A 128 -7.72 -3.44 -10.70
N GLY A 129 -7.81 -3.85 -9.44
CA GLY A 129 -8.88 -3.46 -8.52
C GLY A 129 -8.88 -1.96 -8.23
N MET A 130 -7.73 -1.40 -7.86
CA MET A 130 -7.60 0.03 -7.57
C MET A 130 -7.87 0.91 -8.79
N ASP A 131 -7.41 0.50 -9.98
CA ASP A 131 -7.69 1.20 -11.23
C ASP A 131 -9.19 1.18 -11.55
N SER A 132 -9.84 0.02 -11.44
CA SER A 132 -11.29 -0.11 -11.66
C SER A 132 -12.13 0.69 -10.64
N ILE A 133 -11.70 0.75 -9.37
CA ILE A 133 -12.31 1.62 -8.34
C ILE A 133 -12.19 3.08 -8.75
N ALA A 134 -11.01 3.52 -9.19
CA ALA A 134 -10.76 4.88 -9.62
C ALA A 134 -11.59 5.26 -10.88
N GLU A 135 -11.75 4.34 -11.83
CA GLU A 135 -12.64 4.52 -12.99
C GLU A 135 -14.09 4.76 -12.55
N ARG A 136 -14.61 3.96 -11.61
CA ARG A 136 -15.97 4.18 -11.07
C ARG A 136 -16.12 5.55 -10.42
N ILE A 137 -15.10 5.99 -9.66
CA ILE A 137 -15.09 7.31 -9.03
C ILE A 137 -15.07 8.42 -10.08
N ASN A 138 -14.33 8.23 -11.17
CA ASN A 138 -14.32 9.18 -12.27
C ASN A 138 -15.67 9.31 -12.98
N LEU A 139 -16.51 8.28 -12.91
CA LEU A 139 -17.86 8.26 -13.47
C LEU A 139 -18.95 8.74 -12.49
N LEU A 140 -18.63 9.00 -11.22
CA LEU A 140 -19.59 9.52 -10.25
C LEU A 140 -20.18 10.85 -10.72
N LYS A 141 -21.52 10.92 -10.71
CA LYS A 141 -22.29 12.13 -11.02
C LYS A 141 -22.41 13.02 -9.79
N GLU A 142 -22.77 14.28 -10.02
CA GLU A 142 -23.04 15.22 -8.95
C GLU A 142 -24.16 14.71 -8.03
N GLY A 143 -23.90 14.70 -6.72
CA GLY A 143 -24.82 14.17 -5.70
C GLY A 143 -24.82 12.64 -5.52
N GLU A 144 -24.05 11.89 -6.30
CA GLU A 144 -23.86 10.47 -6.05
C GLU A 144 -22.88 10.23 -4.90
N VAL A 145 -23.29 9.40 -3.95
CA VAL A 145 -22.47 9.04 -2.79
C VAL A 145 -21.61 7.83 -3.15
N PRO A 146 -20.27 7.89 -2.96
CA PRO A 146 -19.40 6.77 -3.25
C PRO A 146 -19.69 5.59 -2.33
N LEU A 147 -19.42 4.38 -2.82
CA LEU A 147 -19.48 3.18 -1.99
C LEU A 147 -18.43 3.27 -0.87
N TYR A 148 -18.80 2.82 0.33
CA TYR A 148 -17.86 2.77 1.46
C TYR A 148 -16.66 1.89 1.13
N GLY A 149 -16.87 0.74 0.47
CA GLY A 149 -15.79 -0.13 0.04
C GLY A 149 -14.78 0.55 -0.89
N ASP A 150 -15.23 1.43 -1.79
CA ASP A 150 -14.34 2.19 -2.69
C ASP A 150 -13.53 3.22 -1.90
N THR A 151 -14.20 3.91 -0.97
CA THR A 151 -13.57 4.88 -0.08
C THR A 151 -12.52 4.20 0.81
N ALA A 152 -12.84 3.03 1.38
CA ALA A 152 -11.94 2.26 2.24
C ALA A 152 -10.73 1.72 1.48
N ALA A 153 -10.94 1.22 0.26
CA ALA A 153 -9.86 0.73 -0.61
C ALA A 153 -8.85 1.84 -0.96
N LEU A 154 -9.34 3.00 -1.41
CA LEU A 154 -8.47 4.13 -1.71
C LEU A 154 -7.80 4.70 -0.48
N GLY A 155 -8.52 4.81 0.65
CA GLY A 155 -7.94 5.19 1.93
C GLY A 155 -6.82 4.24 2.37
N THR A 156 -7.00 2.93 2.16
CA THR A 156 -5.98 1.92 2.44
C THR A 156 -4.79 2.03 1.49
N GLY A 157 -5.01 2.36 0.22
CA GLY A 157 -3.95 2.66 -0.74
C GLY A 157 -3.03 3.80 -0.31
N CYS A 158 -3.55 4.78 0.44
CA CYS A 158 -2.75 5.83 1.07
C CYS A 158 -2.14 5.36 2.40
N TRP A 159 -2.94 4.71 3.24
CA TRP A 159 -2.53 4.36 4.59
C TRP A 159 -1.43 3.29 4.62
N ALA A 160 -1.56 2.20 3.86
CA ALA A 160 -0.63 1.07 3.92
C ALA A 160 0.84 1.45 3.64
N PRO A 161 1.17 2.21 2.57
CA PRO A 161 2.55 2.63 2.35
C PRO A 161 3.01 3.75 3.30
N PHE A 162 2.11 4.52 3.92
CA PHE A 162 2.46 5.75 4.66
C PHE A 162 2.10 5.76 6.16
N ASN A 163 1.69 4.64 6.75
CA ASN A 163 1.32 4.57 8.18
C ASN A 163 2.51 4.55 9.15
N GLY A 164 3.76 4.54 8.67
CA GLY A 164 5.01 4.53 9.45
C GLY A 164 5.28 3.22 10.20
N ARG A 165 4.23 2.56 10.73
CA ARG A 165 4.29 1.29 11.45
C ARG A 165 4.93 0.18 10.63
N TYR A 166 4.57 0.06 9.36
CA TYR A 166 5.09 -1.00 8.50
C TYR A 166 6.51 -0.76 8.01
N ARG A 167 7.08 0.42 8.29
CA ARG A 167 8.40 0.85 7.80
C ARG A 167 8.55 0.62 6.29
N SER A 168 7.48 0.91 5.55
CA SER A 168 7.31 0.52 4.15
C SER A 168 8.42 1.11 3.28
N LEU A 169 8.84 2.36 3.55
CA LEU A 169 9.86 3.04 2.75
C LEU A 169 11.27 2.53 3.08
N GLU A 170 11.58 2.34 4.37
CA GLU A 170 12.86 1.77 4.76
C GLU A 170 13.03 0.33 4.27
N ARG A 171 12.01 -0.52 4.46
CA ARG A 171 12.02 -1.91 3.97
C ARG A 171 12.14 -1.95 2.46
N TYR A 172 11.42 -1.08 1.75
CA TYR A 172 11.55 -0.96 0.30
C TYR A 172 12.99 -0.65 -0.13
N ILE A 173 13.68 0.28 0.56
CA ILE A 173 15.09 0.60 0.30
C ILE A 173 15.98 -0.61 0.58
N LYS A 174 15.83 -1.24 1.76
CA LYS A 174 16.61 -2.42 2.18
C LYS A 174 16.45 -3.55 1.16
N TYR A 175 15.22 -3.95 0.88
CA TYR A 175 14.90 -5.07 -0.01
C TYR A 175 15.34 -4.78 -1.44
N SER A 176 15.09 -3.58 -1.97
CA SER A 176 15.54 -3.22 -3.32
C SER A 176 17.06 -3.32 -3.46
N LYS A 177 17.84 -2.89 -2.46
CA LYS A 177 19.30 -3.02 -2.50
C LYS A 177 19.74 -4.49 -2.40
N LEU A 178 19.11 -5.29 -1.55
CA LEU A 178 19.40 -6.72 -1.42
C LEU A 178 19.08 -7.47 -2.73
N LEU A 179 17.92 -7.21 -3.32
CA LEU A 179 17.50 -7.79 -4.60
C LEU A 179 18.47 -7.41 -5.73
N LYS A 180 18.91 -6.15 -5.81
CA LYS A 180 19.89 -5.69 -6.81
C LYS A 180 21.28 -6.34 -6.66
N ARG A 181 21.65 -6.77 -5.46
CA ARG A 181 22.93 -7.45 -5.18
C ARG A 181 22.83 -8.97 -5.29
N SER A 182 21.62 -9.52 -5.17
CA SER A 182 21.39 -10.96 -5.18
C SER A 182 21.55 -11.56 -6.57
N GLN A 183 22.11 -12.77 -6.62
CA GLN A 183 22.17 -13.60 -7.82
C GLN A 183 21.02 -14.63 -7.87
N HIS A 184 20.13 -14.63 -6.87
CA HIS A 184 19.01 -15.57 -6.83
C HIS A 184 18.04 -15.30 -7.99
N PRO A 185 17.54 -16.32 -8.72
CA PRO A 185 16.63 -16.12 -9.86
C PRO A 185 15.39 -15.30 -9.50
N ASP A 186 14.83 -15.50 -8.31
CA ASP A 186 13.64 -14.77 -7.87
C ASP A 186 13.91 -13.29 -7.62
N ALA A 187 15.14 -12.89 -7.33
CA ALA A 187 15.47 -11.48 -7.15
C ALA A 187 15.28 -10.69 -8.45
N GLY A 188 15.71 -11.26 -9.57
CA GLY A 188 15.48 -10.70 -10.90
C GLY A 188 14.00 -10.62 -11.27
N LYS A 189 13.23 -11.67 -10.93
CA LYS A 189 11.77 -11.72 -11.18
C LYS A 189 11.01 -10.65 -10.39
N ILE A 190 11.26 -10.54 -9.07
CA ILE A 190 10.62 -9.54 -8.20
C ILE A 190 10.88 -8.12 -8.74
N MET A 191 12.14 -7.82 -9.08
CA MET A 191 12.52 -6.53 -9.64
C MET A 191 11.88 -6.28 -11.02
N ALA A 192 11.79 -7.29 -11.88
CA ALA A 192 11.14 -7.15 -13.18
C ALA A 192 9.64 -6.84 -13.01
N LEU A 193 8.94 -7.63 -12.20
CA LEU A 193 7.50 -7.45 -11.92
C LEU A 193 7.19 -6.07 -11.35
N SER A 194 8.00 -5.60 -10.39
CA SER A 194 7.82 -4.28 -9.77
C SER A 194 7.84 -3.11 -10.78
N ARG A 195 8.49 -3.28 -11.94
CA ARG A 195 8.63 -2.24 -12.97
C ARG A 195 7.59 -2.32 -14.07
N GLN A 196 7.03 -3.50 -14.30
CA GLN A 196 6.18 -3.73 -15.45
C GLN A 196 4.76 -3.18 -15.27
N GLN A 197 4.30 -3.01 -14.03
CA GLN A 197 2.97 -2.47 -13.70
C GLN A 197 1.87 -3.14 -14.54
N TRP A 198 1.70 -4.45 -14.38
CA TRP A 198 0.67 -5.21 -15.08
C TRP A 198 -0.70 -5.07 -14.39
N VAL A 199 -1.75 -5.20 -15.19
CA VAL A 199 -3.15 -5.34 -14.76
C VAL A 199 -3.81 -6.46 -15.54
N TYR A 200 -4.89 -7.03 -15.01
CA TYR A 200 -5.71 -7.99 -15.74
C TYR A 200 -6.45 -7.31 -16.91
N GLN A 201 -6.55 -8.03 -18.02
CA GLN A 201 -7.29 -7.62 -19.20
C GLN A 201 -8.78 -7.57 -18.87
N ASP A 202 -9.45 -6.50 -19.31
CA ASP A 202 -10.90 -6.32 -19.19
C ASP A 202 -11.47 -6.52 -17.78
N TYR A 203 -10.64 -6.30 -16.76
CA TYR A 203 -11.02 -6.42 -15.35
C TYR A 203 -12.01 -5.31 -14.97
N ASN A 204 -13.16 -5.72 -14.41
CA ASN A 204 -14.09 -4.81 -13.76
C ASN A 204 -14.31 -5.27 -12.33
N ILE A 205 -14.29 -4.37 -11.36
CA ILE A 205 -14.40 -4.72 -9.95
C ILE A 205 -15.84 -5.10 -9.55
N THR A 206 -16.22 -6.31 -9.96
CA THR A 206 -17.44 -7.03 -9.61
C THR A 206 -17.08 -8.24 -8.73
N HIS A 207 -18.08 -8.84 -8.07
CA HIS A 207 -17.83 -10.03 -7.27
C HIS A 207 -17.42 -11.25 -8.12
N SER A 208 -18.04 -11.44 -9.30
CA SER A 208 -17.72 -12.54 -10.20
C SER A 208 -16.30 -12.46 -10.72
N ASP A 209 -15.89 -11.27 -11.17
CA ASP A 209 -14.55 -11.05 -11.68
C ASP A 209 -13.55 -11.22 -10.55
N LEU A 210 -13.83 -10.67 -9.37
CA LEU A 210 -12.94 -10.83 -8.22
C LEU A 210 -12.70 -12.31 -7.88
N VAL A 211 -13.75 -13.15 -7.85
CA VAL A 211 -13.59 -14.60 -7.60
C VAL A 211 -12.75 -15.25 -8.71
N ALA A 212 -13.01 -14.92 -9.97
CA ALA A 212 -12.28 -15.49 -11.11
C ALA A 212 -10.80 -15.09 -11.10
N TYR A 213 -10.49 -13.81 -10.90
CA TYR A 213 -9.12 -13.32 -10.89
C TYR A 213 -8.37 -13.65 -9.60
N TRP A 214 -9.08 -13.83 -8.48
CA TRP A 214 -8.46 -14.38 -7.26
C TRP A 214 -8.02 -15.82 -7.45
N LYS A 215 -8.84 -16.65 -8.11
CA LYS A 215 -8.44 -18.01 -8.55
C LYS A 215 -7.21 -17.96 -9.47
N LEU A 216 -7.19 -17.06 -10.45
CA LEU A 216 -6.05 -16.92 -11.36
C LEU A 216 -4.75 -16.50 -10.65
N SER A 217 -4.84 -15.63 -9.64
CA SER A 217 -3.67 -15.30 -8.81
C SER A 217 -3.21 -16.43 -7.89
N ILE A 218 -3.99 -17.50 -7.79
CA ILE A 218 -3.71 -18.69 -6.98
C ILE A 218 -3.22 -19.88 -7.85
N ASP A 219 -3.69 -20.01 -9.08
CA ASP A 219 -3.47 -21.20 -9.92
C ASP A 219 -2.40 -21.01 -11.02
N SER A 220 -1.63 -19.91 -11.01
CA SER A 220 -0.48 -19.61 -11.89
C SER A 220 -0.75 -19.37 -13.40
N ASP A 221 -1.97 -19.57 -13.89
CA ASP A 221 -2.38 -19.27 -15.28
C ASP A 221 -2.62 -17.77 -15.58
N GLY A 222 -2.45 -16.90 -14.56
CA GLY A 222 -2.76 -15.47 -14.63
C GLY A 222 -2.02 -14.68 -15.73
N ILE A 223 -0.79 -15.07 -16.10
CA ILE A 223 0.05 -14.37 -17.09
C ILE A 223 -0.71 -14.04 -18.37
N ARG A 224 -1.46 -15.02 -18.90
CA ARG A 224 -2.10 -14.92 -20.22
C ARG A 224 -3.22 -13.90 -20.28
N GLN A 225 -3.73 -13.49 -19.12
CA GLN A 225 -4.84 -12.55 -19.00
C GLN A 225 -4.39 -11.18 -18.49
N THR A 226 -3.11 -10.82 -18.66
CA THR A 226 -2.59 -9.52 -18.22
C THR A 226 -2.16 -8.63 -19.37
N LYS A 227 -2.21 -7.32 -19.16
CA LYS A 227 -1.76 -6.28 -20.10
C LYS A 227 -0.97 -5.21 -19.35
N PRO A 228 -0.11 -4.45 -20.04
CA PRO A 228 0.52 -3.28 -19.43
C PRO A 228 -0.57 -2.32 -18.95
N ARG A 229 -0.43 -1.79 -17.74
CA ARG A 229 -1.34 -0.79 -17.19
C ARG A 229 -1.35 0.46 -18.06
N THR A 230 -2.52 1.06 -18.25
CA THR A 230 -2.66 2.38 -18.90
C THR A 230 -1.88 3.44 -18.12
N ARG A 231 -1.22 4.38 -18.81
CA ARG A 231 -0.33 5.36 -18.17
C ARG A 231 -0.62 6.79 -18.63
N HIS A 232 -1.14 7.59 -17.73
CA HIS A 232 -1.17 9.04 -17.80
C HIS A 232 -0.15 9.58 -16.80
N THR A 233 0.90 10.26 -17.28
CA THR A 233 1.96 10.80 -16.42
C THR A 233 1.81 12.29 -16.26
N TYR A 234 1.72 12.74 -15.01
CA TYR A 234 1.54 14.14 -14.64
C TYR A 234 2.82 14.63 -13.96
N LYS A 235 3.30 15.80 -14.39
CA LYS A 235 4.36 16.50 -13.67
C LYS A 235 3.77 17.08 -12.38
N VAL A 236 4.40 16.77 -11.24
CA VAL A 236 4.04 17.31 -9.94
C VAL A 236 4.84 18.59 -9.72
N VAL A 237 4.14 19.69 -9.50
CA VAL A 237 4.72 20.99 -9.15
C VAL A 237 4.90 21.02 -7.63
N MET A 238 6.16 20.92 -7.21
CA MET A 238 6.53 20.89 -5.79
C MET A 238 6.47 22.28 -5.16
N ASP A 239 5.95 22.38 -3.94
CA ASP A 239 6.15 23.54 -3.07
C ASP A 239 7.65 23.71 -2.78
N GLU A 240 8.18 24.91 -2.99
CA GLU A 240 9.60 25.24 -2.78
C GLU A 240 10.08 24.90 -1.36
N ARG A 241 9.19 24.97 -0.36
CA ARG A 241 9.49 24.61 1.04
C ARG A 241 9.79 23.12 1.21
N LEU A 242 9.30 22.26 0.33
CA LEU A 242 9.65 20.84 0.31
C LEU A 242 11.02 20.61 -0.32
N LEU A 243 11.44 21.50 -1.22
CA LEU A 243 12.68 21.41 -1.99
C LEU A 243 13.89 22.01 -1.28
N SER A 244 13.70 22.70 -0.15
CA SER A 244 14.78 23.37 0.60
C SER A 244 15.80 22.42 1.24
N GLY A 245 15.69 21.10 1.01
CA GLY A 245 16.56 20.07 1.57
C GLY A 245 16.29 19.77 3.05
N ASP A 246 15.95 20.79 3.84
CA ASP A 246 15.60 20.70 5.27
C ASP A 246 14.42 19.77 5.55
N SER A 247 13.55 19.55 4.57
CA SER A 247 12.42 18.63 4.68
C SER A 247 12.90 17.24 5.11
N ILE A 248 13.93 16.70 4.45
CA ILE A 248 14.44 15.34 4.70
C ILE A 248 15.80 15.37 5.42
N LEU A 249 16.71 16.26 5.02
CA LEU A 249 18.12 16.23 5.44
C LEU A 249 18.37 16.72 6.86
N LYS A 250 17.45 17.51 7.42
CA LYS A 250 17.69 18.21 8.68
C LYS A 250 18.04 17.24 9.80
N GLY A 251 19.25 17.38 10.36
CA GLY A 251 19.72 16.59 11.50
C GLY A 251 20.10 15.13 11.17
N LEU A 252 20.23 14.76 9.90
CA LEU A 252 20.74 13.44 9.51
C LEU A 252 22.27 13.42 9.44
N ASP A 253 22.87 12.47 10.14
CA ASP A 253 24.31 12.20 10.08
C ASP A 253 24.63 11.22 8.95
N ILE A 254 24.63 11.74 7.71
CA ILE A 254 24.99 10.97 6.50
C ILE A 254 26.32 11.47 5.94
N CYS A 255 27.05 10.62 5.20
CA CYS A 255 28.33 11.01 4.64
C CYS A 255 28.20 12.18 3.65
N GLY A 256 29.26 12.98 3.51
CA GLY A 256 29.27 14.20 2.67
C GLY A 256 28.85 13.96 1.22
N ASP A 257 29.31 12.84 0.62
CA ASP A 257 28.93 12.48 -0.75
C ASP A 257 27.43 12.21 -0.89
N CYS A 258 26.86 11.42 0.03
CA CYS A 258 25.42 11.13 0.02
C CYS A 258 24.60 12.38 0.33
N HIS A 259 25.09 13.26 1.21
CA HIS A 259 24.42 14.53 1.52
C HIS A 259 24.32 15.43 0.29
N GLY A 260 25.45 15.67 -0.40
CA GLY A 260 25.47 16.52 -1.61
C GLY A 260 24.59 15.94 -2.72
N LEU A 261 24.69 14.63 -2.97
CA LEU A 261 23.89 13.95 -3.98
C LEU A 261 22.39 13.94 -3.65
N LEU A 262 22.01 13.79 -2.38
CA LEU A 262 20.60 13.83 -1.99
C LEU A 262 20.02 15.24 -2.10
N ALA A 263 20.76 16.26 -1.69
CA ALA A 263 20.35 17.65 -1.86
C ALA A 263 20.13 17.99 -3.34
N ASP A 264 21.08 17.63 -4.20
CA ASP A 264 20.96 17.77 -5.66
C ASP A 264 19.73 17.01 -6.20
N LYS A 265 19.55 15.76 -5.75
CA LYS A 265 18.44 14.93 -6.18
C LYS A 265 17.09 15.54 -5.79
N ILE A 266 16.97 16.12 -4.60
CA ILE A 266 15.74 16.76 -4.15
C ILE A 266 15.44 17.99 -4.99
N SER A 267 16.42 18.87 -5.21
CA SER A 267 16.20 20.14 -5.90
C SER A 267 16.04 20.00 -7.42
N ASN A 268 16.72 19.04 -8.06
CA ASN A 268 16.78 18.93 -9.52
C ASN A 268 15.96 17.77 -10.12
N ALA A 269 15.30 16.94 -9.31
CA ALA A 269 14.46 15.87 -9.83
C ALA A 269 13.19 16.39 -10.52
N GLN A 270 12.75 15.63 -11.54
CA GLN A 270 11.40 15.74 -12.06
C GLN A 270 10.48 14.83 -11.25
N TYR A 271 9.57 15.44 -10.49
CA TYR A 271 8.55 14.72 -9.75
C TYR A 271 7.35 14.44 -10.65
N SER A 272 6.85 13.22 -10.60
CA SER A 272 5.70 12.81 -11.39
C SER A 272 4.87 11.76 -10.67
N VAL A 273 3.60 11.66 -11.09
CA VAL A 273 2.69 10.60 -10.72
C VAL A 273 2.14 9.97 -11.99
N THR A 274 2.06 8.63 -12.04
CA THR A 274 1.54 7.87 -13.18
C THR A 274 0.26 7.14 -12.81
N SER A 275 -0.84 7.55 -13.43
CA SER A 275 -2.20 7.10 -13.16
C SER A 275 -2.78 6.29 -14.33
N ALA A 276 -3.70 5.36 -14.07
CA ALA A 276 -4.45 4.68 -15.13
C ALA A 276 -5.66 5.48 -15.61
N ILE A 277 -6.14 6.42 -14.79
CA ILE A 277 -7.22 7.35 -15.14
C ILE A 277 -6.69 8.77 -15.36
N GLU A 278 -7.47 9.59 -16.06
CA GLU A 278 -7.16 11.01 -16.15
C GLU A 278 -7.36 11.70 -14.78
N LEU A 279 -6.34 12.45 -14.36
CA LEU A 279 -6.36 13.29 -13.17
C LEU A 279 -6.46 14.77 -13.55
N SER A 280 -7.19 15.54 -12.75
CA SER A 280 -7.18 16.99 -12.86
C SER A 280 -5.83 17.56 -12.37
N PRO A 281 -5.39 18.72 -12.88
CA PRO A 281 -4.19 19.37 -12.38
C PRO A 281 -4.23 19.69 -10.88
N SER A 282 -5.41 19.96 -10.31
CA SER A 282 -5.56 20.20 -8.86
C SER A 282 -5.26 18.94 -8.05
N VAL A 283 -5.75 17.78 -8.50
CA VAL A 283 -5.48 16.48 -7.87
C VAL A 283 -4.02 16.08 -8.01
N ALA A 284 -3.45 16.17 -9.21
CA ALA A 284 -2.05 15.80 -9.46
C ALA A 284 -1.04 16.67 -8.71
N ASN A 285 -1.41 17.91 -8.34
CA ASN A 285 -0.56 18.84 -7.60
C ASN A 285 -1.00 19.02 -6.13
N ALA A 286 -1.90 18.18 -5.62
CA ALA A 286 -2.32 18.24 -4.22
C ALA A 286 -1.12 18.05 -3.27
N SER A 287 -1.15 18.67 -2.09
CA SER A 287 -0.02 18.63 -1.15
C SER A 287 0.33 17.21 -0.69
N SER A 288 -0.67 16.32 -0.58
CA SER A 288 -0.46 14.90 -0.27
C SER A 288 0.33 14.18 -1.37
N VAL A 289 0.01 14.44 -2.64
CA VAL A 289 0.69 13.87 -3.81
C VAL A 289 2.11 14.41 -3.93
N GLN A 290 2.33 15.70 -3.61
CA GLN A 290 3.68 16.27 -3.54
C GLN A 290 4.55 15.56 -2.50
N TRP A 291 4.04 15.36 -1.28
CA TRP A 291 4.75 14.60 -0.25
C TRP A 291 5.01 13.16 -0.65
N ALA A 292 3.99 12.44 -1.15
CA ALA A 292 4.13 11.05 -1.58
C ALA A 292 5.19 10.92 -2.68
N SER A 293 5.14 11.81 -3.69
CA SER A 293 6.10 11.83 -4.80
C SER A 293 7.52 12.14 -4.33
N LEU A 294 7.70 13.06 -3.37
CA LEU A 294 9.01 13.36 -2.78
C LEU A 294 9.59 12.14 -2.06
N LEU A 295 8.82 11.55 -1.15
CA LEU A 295 9.28 10.43 -0.32
C LEU A 295 9.64 9.23 -1.20
N VAL A 296 8.79 8.88 -2.17
CA VAL A 296 9.06 7.77 -3.09
C VAL A 296 10.25 8.07 -4.02
N GLN A 297 10.40 9.30 -4.49
CA GLN A 297 11.54 9.69 -5.32
C GLN A 297 12.87 9.57 -4.57
N VAL A 298 12.90 9.94 -3.29
CA VAL A 298 14.07 9.76 -2.43
C VAL A 298 14.31 8.30 -2.09
N ALA A 299 13.25 7.52 -1.81
CA ALA A 299 13.37 6.09 -1.56
C ALA A 299 13.93 5.33 -2.78
N ASN A 300 13.46 5.67 -3.99
CA ASN A 300 13.99 5.14 -5.25
C ASN A 300 15.48 5.44 -5.41
N TRP A 301 15.90 6.67 -5.12
CA TRP A 301 17.31 7.05 -5.17
C TRP A 301 18.14 6.31 -4.10
N CYS A 302 17.65 6.21 -2.87
CA CYS A 302 18.31 5.47 -1.78
C CYS A 302 18.46 3.98 -2.08
N SER A 303 17.58 3.44 -2.93
CA SER A 303 17.62 2.06 -3.40
C SER A 303 18.72 1.81 -4.43
N GLU A 304 19.40 2.84 -4.95
CA GLU A 304 20.51 2.69 -5.89
C GLU A 304 21.81 2.24 -5.21
N LEU A 305 22.61 1.43 -5.91
CA LEU A 305 23.82 0.82 -5.35
C LEU A 305 24.91 1.84 -4.99
N GLN A 306 24.90 3.00 -5.63
CA GLN A 306 25.82 4.12 -5.36
C GLN A 306 25.60 4.78 -3.99
N VAL A 307 24.41 4.64 -3.40
CA VAL A 307 24.12 5.18 -2.05
C VAL A 307 24.62 4.20 -1.01
N CYS A 308 25.43 4.68 -0.07
CA CYS A 308 26.00 3.87 1.00
C CYS A 308 24.89 3.20 1.84
N SER A 309 25.07 1.94 2.26
CA SER A 309 24.03 1.20 3.00
C SER A 309 23.67 1.86 4.34
N THR A 310 24.66 2.39 5.07
CA THR A 310 24.44 3.14 6.33
C THR A 310 23.58 4.39 6.10
N CYS A 311 23.92 5.15 5.06
CA CYS A 311 23.21 6.37 4.67
C CYS A 311 21.78 6.06 4.26
N ALA A 312 21.60 5.02 3.43
CA ALA A 312 20.30 4.57 2.96
C ALA A 312 19.38 4.11 4.11
N ALA A 313 19.93 3.47 5.15
CA ALA A 313 19.17 3.08 6.33
C ALA A 313 18.70 4.29 7.15
N LEU A 314 19.61 5.26 7.42
CA LEU A 314 19.26 6.48 8.14
C LEU A 314 18.21 7.32 7.40
N ILE A 315 18.36 7.44 6.07
CA ILE A 315 17.37 8.12 5.23
C ILE A 315 16.05 7.35 5.24
N GLY A 316 16.08 6.02 5.09
CA GLY A 316 14.88 5.18 5.14
C GLY A 316 14.05 5.38 6.41
N ASN A 317 14.70 5.31 7.58
CA ASN A 317 14.05 5.59 8.87
C ASN A 317 13.42 6.99 8.88
N ARG A 318 14.13 8.02 8.39
CA ARG A 318 13.58 9.38 8.25
C ARG A 318 12.37 9.43 7.32
N LEU A 319 12.39 8.72 6.20
CA LEU A 319 11.26 8.71 5.28
C LEU A 319 10.00 8.13 5.93
N ASP A 320 10.13 7.07 6.73
CA ASP A 320 9.00 6.48 7.46
C ASP A 320 8.50 7.41 8.59
N GLU A 321 9.39 8.11 9.31
CA GLU A 321 8.99 9.18 10.26
C GLU A 321 8.16 10.28 9.57
N MET A 322 8.51 10.59 8.32
CA MET A 322 7.86 11.62 7.52
C MET A 322 6.63 11.12 6.77
N ALA A 323 6.45 9.82 6.61
CA ALA A 323 5.38 9.22 5.82
C ALA A 323 3.98 9.69 6.26
N TYR A 324 3.79 9.87 7.57
CA TYR A 324 2.54 10.38 8.16
C TYR A 324 2.16 11.78 7.63
N ARG A 325 3.11 12.58 7.12
CA ARG A 325 2.82 13.87 6.48
C ARG A 325 1.88 13.73 5.29
N VAL A 326 1.98 12.64 4.52
CA VAL A 326 1.06 12.35 3.41
C VAL A 326 -0.38 12.24 3.93
N LEU A 327 -0.58 11.48 5.00
CA LEU A 327 -1.90 11.28 5.62
C LEU A 327 -2.44 12.56 6.26
N VAL A 328 -1.57 13.37 6.88
CA VAL A 328 -1.94 14.69 7.42
C VAL A 328 -2.39 15.64 6.34
N GLU A 329 -1.70 15.67 5.20
CA GLU A 329 -2.09 16.52 4.09
C GLU A 329 -3.41 16.07 3.45
N LEU A 330 -3.65 14.75 3.32
CA LEU A 330 -4.97 14.23 2.91
C LEU A 330 -6.07 14.75 3.85
N MET A 331 -5.91 14.63 5.17
CA MET A 331 -6.89 15.14 6.12
C MET A 331 -7.12 16.66 6.03
N LYS A 332 -6.09 17.42 5.66
CA LYS A 332 -6.19 18.88 5.46
C LYS A 332 -6.87 19.25 4.14
N ASN A 333 -6.78 18.39 3.14
CA ASN A 333 -7.33 18.62 1.80
C ASN A 333 -8.80 18.19 1.72
N GLU A 334 -9.19 17.12 2.43
CA GLU A 334 -10.58 16.62 2.47
C GLU A 334 -11.65 17.73 2.57
N PRO A 335 -11.60 18.68 3.54
CA PRO A 335 -12.65 19.69 3.67
C PRO A 335 -12.66 20.75 2.55
N LYS A 336 -11.64 20.79 1.69
CA LYS A 336 -11.45 21.78 0.63
C LYS A 336 -11.73 21.21 -0.76
N THR A 337 -11.83 19.89 -0.87
CA THR A 337 -11.97 19.18 -2.13
C THR A 337 -13.37 18.62 -2.29
N SER A 338 -13.81 18.46 -3.54
CA SER A 338 -15.01 17.69 -3.80
C SER A 338 -14.81 16.22 -3.40
N ALA A 339 -15.93 15.53 -3.23
CA ALA A 339 -16.01 14.10 -3.08
C ALA A 339 -15.10 13.28 -4.00
N LYS A 340 -15.26 13.58 -5.28
CA LYS A 340 -14.59 12.92 -6.39
C LYS A 340 -13.11 13.26 -6.40
N ASP A 341 -12.78 14.54 -6.24
CA ASP A 341 -11.38 14.99 -6.22
C ASP A 341 -10.61 14.41 -5.02
N PHE A 342 -11.24 14.33 -3.84
CA PHE A 342 -10.59 13.74 -2.66
C PHE A 342 -10.27 12.26 -2.84
N LEU A 343 -11.19 11.51 -3.45
CA LEU A 343 -10.96 10.11 -3.77
C LEU A 343 -9.92 9.95 -4.88
N ALA A 344 -9.96 10.79 -5.92
CA ALA A 344 -8.94 10.83 -6.96
C ALA A 344 -7.55 11.20 -6.40
N GLU A 345 -7.48 12.09 -5.41
CA GLU A 345 -6.26 12.44 -4.68
C GLU A 345 -5.68 11.24 -3.92
N GLN A 346 -6.53 10.47 -3.22
CA GLN A 346 -6.08 9.24 -2.56
C GLN A 346 -5.54 8.21 -3.57
N TYR A 347 -6.24 8.03 -4.68
CA TYR A 347 -5.75 7.17 -5.75
C TYR A 347 -4.43 7.67 -6.37
N ALA A 348 -4.27 8.98 -6.53
CA ALA A 348 -3.02 9.58 -7.01
C ALA A 348 -1.86 9.35 -6.02
N VAL A 349 -2.10 9.49 -4.72
CA VAL A 349 -1.12 9.15 -3.66
C VAL A 349 -0.70 7.68 -3.76
N TRP A 350 -1.66 6.77 -3.91
CA TRP A 350 -1.36 5.35 -4.12
C TRP A 350 -0.56 5.13 -5.41
N CYS A 351 -0.90 5.82 -6.52
CA CYS A 351 -0.16 5.74 -7.78
C CYS A 351 1.30 6.20 -7.66
N SER A 352 1.63 7.13 -6.76
CA SER A 352 3.01 7.49 -6.47
C SER A 352 3.85 6.31 -5.95
N THR A 353 3.21 5.27 -5.40
CA THR A 353 3.88 4.06 -4.87
C THR A 353 3.93 2.90 -5.85
N THR A 354 3.28 3.02 -7.02
CA THR A 354 3.22 1.96 -8.04
C THR A 354 4.18 2.21 -9.20
N ALA A 355 4.61 3.45 -9.42
CA ALA A 355 5.46 3.87 -10.54
C ALA A 355 6.67 4.69 -10.04
N PRO A 356 7.87 4.56 -10.64
CA PRO A 356 8.26 3.60 -11.68
C PRO A 356 8.50 2.18 -11.14
N ILE A 357 8.51 2.01 -9.82
CA ILE A 357 8.70 0.74 -9.12
C ILE A 357 7.56 0.59 -8.11
N SER A 358 6.85 -0.53 -8.15
CA SER A 358 5.80 -0.87 -7.21
C SER A 358 6.40 -1.29 -5.86
N ILE A 359 6.20 -0.46 -4.83
CA ILE A 359 6.63 -0.72 -3.45
C ILE A 359 6.01 -2.02 -2.96
N ALA A 360 4.68 -2.19 -3.12
CA ALA A 360 3.96 -3.39 -2.73
C ALA A 360 4.56 -4.67 -3.34
N SER A 361 4.99 -4.61 -4.62
CA SER A 361 5.60 -5.76 -5.31
C SER A 361 6.98 -6.12 -4.76
N ILE A 362 7.78 -5.12 -4.38
CA ILE A 362 9.07 -5.37 -3.72
C ILE A 362 8.86 -5.94 -2.31
N LEU A 363 7.99 -5.33 -1.50
CA LEU A 363 7.77 -5.74 -0.11
C LEU A 363 7.25 -7.17 -0.03
N SER A 364 6.07 -7.42 -0.59
CA SER A 364 5.45 -8.75 -0.55
C SER A 364 6.28 -9.81 -1.28
N GLY A 365 6.86 -9.48 -2.44
CA GLY A 365 7.70 -10.41 -3.18
C GLY A 365 8.96 -10.81 -2.42
N PHE A 366 9.57 -9.86 -1.71
CA PHE A 366 10.72 -10.16 -0.86
C PHE A 366 10.29 -11.00 0.35
N ASP A 367 9.26 -10.60 1.09
CA ASP A 367 8.81 -11.28 2.32
C ASP A 367 8.40 -12.73 2.09
N LEU A 368 7.76 -13.05 0.95
CA LEU A 368 7.31 -14.40 0.61
C LEU A 368 8.45 -15.34 0.19
N ARG A 369 9.60 -14.78 -0.20
CA ARG A 369 10.74 -15.54 -0.78
C ARG A 369 11.98 -15.51 0.10
N ALA A 370 12.11 -14.49 0.95
CA ALA A 370 13.21 -14.37 1.87
C ALA A 370 13.08 -15.41 2.98
N GLN A 371 14.18 -16.10 3.27
CA GLN A 371 14.27 -16.91 4.47
C GLN A 371 14.41 -15.96 5.67
N ILE A 372 13.31 -15.76 6.40
CA ILE A 372 13.31 -14.95 7.62
C ILE A 372 13.80 -15.82 8.78
N VAL A 373 14.95 -15.48 9.36
CA VAL A 373 15.46 -16.13 10.58
C VAL A 373 15.14 -15.24 11.76
N MET A 374 14.30 -15.72 12.68
CA MET A 374 13.96 -15.01 13.91
C MET A 374 15.02 -15.31 14.97
N ASP A 375 15.89 -14.34 15.28
CA ASP A 375 16.92 -14.51 16.33
C ASP A 375 16.36 -14.19 17.74
N GLN A 376 16.80 -14.95 18.74
CA GLN A 376 16.32 -14.86 20.12
C GLN A 376 16.85 -13.57 20.77
N GLY A 377 15.97 -12.61 21.07
CA GLY A 377 16.35 -11.28 21.56
C GLY A 377 16.46 -10.21 20.46
N ALA A 378 16.31 -10.56 19.18
CA ALA A 378 16.10 -9.59 18.10
C ALA A 378 14.74 -8.88 18.21
N MET A 379 13.83 -9.42 19.02
CA MET A 379 12.54 -8.81 19.39
C MET A 379 12.56 -8.24 20.82
N GLY A 380 13.60 -7.47 21.17
CA GLY A 380 13.55 -6.50 22.28
C GLY A 380 12.91 -5.19 21.82
N GLU A 381 12.24 -4.46 22.73
CA GLU A 381 11.38 -3.28 22.50
C GLU A 381 11.68 -2.46 21.21
N ARG A 382 10.97 -2.79 20.12
CA ARG A 382 10.95 -2.21 18.74
C ARG A 382 11.66 -3.02 17.65
N ASP A 383 10.86 -3.93 17.07
CA ASP A 383 10.71 -4.28 15.65
C ASP A 383 11.91 -3.96 14.72
N THR A 384 12.97 -4.75 14.79
CA THR A 384 13.97 -4.84 13.71
C THR A 384 14.08 -6.29 13.23
N VAL A 385 13.61 -6.55 12.00
CA VAL A 385 13.90 -7.80 11.30
C VAL A 385 15.22 -7.61 10.56
N ASP A 386 16.27 -8.22 11.11
CA ASP A 386 17.49 -8.50 10.37
C ASP A 386 17.34 -9.79 9.57
N CYS A 387 17.82 -9.72 8.34
CA CYS A 387 17.89 -10.81 7.39
C CYS A 387 19.32 -10.91 6.88
#